data_AF-A0A2V7HW11-F1
#
_entry.id   AF-A0A2V7HW11-F1
#
_cell.length_a   1.000
_cell.length_b   1.000
_cell.length_c   1.000
_cell.angle_alpha   90.00
_cell.angle_beta   90.00
_cell.angle_gamma   90.00
#
_symmetry.space_group_name_H-M   'P 1'
#
loop_
_entity.id
_entity.type
_entity.pdbx_description
1 polymer ?
#
loop_
_entity_poly.entity_id
_entity_poly.type
_entity_poly.pdbx_seq_one_letter_code
_entity_poly.pdbx_strand_id
1 'polypeptide(L)'
;MKKQYDFKHGRRGAVLRAPSGKTRITIRIDDDILQWFRKQVHKAGGGSYQTLINTALRAFAESAEQNLEDTLRRVLREELPRYGSRAKTGLTRR
;
A
#
# COMPACT_ATOMS: atom_id res chain seq x y z
N MET A 1 38.10 3.12 22.20
CA MET A 1 37.71 2.56 20.88
C MET A 1 38.91 2.58 19.96
N LYS A 2 39.18 1.51 19.18
CA LYS A 2 40.33 1.46 18.26
C LYS A 2 40.05 2.32 17.02
N LYS A 3 41.06 3.07 16.54
CA LYS A 3 40.95 4.02 15.42
C LYS A 3 40.79 3.34 14.05
N GLN A 4 41.17 2.07 13.91
CA GLN A 4 41.12 1.34 12.65
C GLN A 4 40.90 -0.15 12.89
N TYR A 5 40.05 -0.76 12.07
CA TYR A 5 39.81 -2.20 12.02
C TYR A 5 40.19 -2.71 10.64
N ASP A 6 41.06 -3.71 10.60
CA ASP A 6 41.43 -4.41 9.38
C ASP A 6 40.41 -5.53 9.11
N PHE A 7 39.67 -5.41 8.01
CA PHE A 7 38.64 -6.35 7.59
C PHE A 7 39.07 -7.22 6.39
N LYS A 8 40.38 -7.27 6.06
CA LYS A 8 40.90 -8.07 4.92
C LYS A 8 40.53 -9.56 4.96
N HIS A 9 40.24 -10.10 6.15
CA HIS A 9 39.84 -11.50 6.35
C HIS A 9 38.37 -11.68 6.76
N GLY A 10 37.56 -10.60 6.70
CA GLY A 10 36.15 -10.66 7.02
C GLY A 10 35.36 -11.44 5.98
N ARG A 11 34.89 -12.64 6.31
CA ARG A 11 33.92 -13.36 5.46
C ARG A 11 32.55 -12.71 5.62
N ARG A 12 31.99 -12.18 4.53
CA ARG A 12 30.60 -11.69 4.51
C ARG A 12 29.67 -12.89 4.71
N GLY A 13 28.97 -12.94 5.85
CA GLY A 13 27.97 -13.97 6.11
C GLY A 13 26.87 -13.97 5.03
N ALA A 14 26.16 -15.09 4.91
CA ALA A 14 25.05 -15.20 3.97
C ALA A 14 24.07 -14.03 4.18
N VAL A 15 23.74 -13.33 3.10
CA VAL A 15 22.71 -12.28 3.12
C VAL A 15 21.44 -12.97 3.62
N LEU A 16 21.02 -12.67 4.85
CA LEU A 16 19.79 -13.19 5.43
C LEU A 16 18.68 -12.93 4.41
N ARG A 17 18.05 -14.01 3.93
CA ARG A 17 16.89 -13.88 3.05
C ARG A 17 15.84 -13.06 3.79
N ALA A 18 15.22 -12.13 3.07
CA ALA A 18 14.15 -11.35 3.66
C ALA A 18 13.10 -12.30 4.27
N PRO A 19 12.49 -11.95 5.42
CA PRO A 19 11.41 -12.74 6.00
C PRO A 19 10.33 -13.02 4.94
N SER A 20 9.72 -14.21 4.96
CA SER A 20 8.73 -14.58 3.93
C SER A 20 7.63 -13.52 3.85
N GLY A 21 7.22 -13.19 2.62
CA GLY A 21 6.20 -12.17 2.35
C GLY A 21 6.68 -10.72 2.30
N LYS A 22 7.98 -10.43 2.51
CA LYS A 22 8.56 -9.08 2.33
C LYS A 22 9.56 -9.06 1.18
N THR A 23 9.26 -8.32 0.12
CA THR A 23 10.19 -8.10 -0.99
C THR A 23 11.08 -6.89 -0.70
N ARG A 24 12.40 -7.08 -0.74
CA ARG A 24 13.34 -5.96 -0.65
C ARG A 24 13.34 -5.20 -1.98
N ILE A 25 12.87 -3.96 -1.94
CA ILE A 25 12.90 -3.04 -3.08
C ILE A 25 13.83 -1.87 -2.78
N THR A 26 14.43 -1.30 -3.83
CA THR A 26 15.16 -0.04 -3.74
C THR A 26 14.26 1.04 -4.30
N ILE A 27 13.72 1.89 -3.43
CA ILE A 27 12.86 3.02 -3.79
C ILE A 27 13.46 4.31 -3.26
N ARG A 28 13.32 5.40 -4.02
CA ARG A 28 13.65 6.75 -3.55
C ARG A 28 12.41 7.31 -2.85
N ILE A 29 12.60 7.84 -1.65
CA ILE A 29 11.57 8.53 -0.87
C ILE A 29 12.18 9.89 -0.50
N ASP A 30 11.35 10.93 -0.51
CA ASP A 30 11.78 12.27 -0.13
C ASP A 30 12.24 12.31 1.34
N ASP A 31 13.26 13.15 1.60
CA ASP A 31 13.90 13.19 2.92
C ASP A 31 12.94 13.70 4.00
N ASP A 32 12.07 14.65 3.67
CA ASP A 32 11.07 15.22 4.58
C ASP A 32 10.05 14.17 5.05
N ILE A 33 9.56 13.33 4.13
CA ILE A 33 8.68 12.20 4.43
C ILE A 33 9.41 11.20 5.34
N LEU A 34 10.65 10.85 5.02
CA LEU A 34 11.44 9.92 5.84
C LEU A 34 11.68 10.48 7.25
N GLN A 35 12.01 11.76 7.36
CA GLN A 35 12.18 12.49 8.62
C GLN A 35 10.88 12.50 9.44
N TRP A 36 9.74 12.72 8.79
CA TRP A 36 8.43 12.69 9.44
C TRP A 36 8.16 11.33 10.07
N PHE A 37 8.30 10.23 9.33
CA PHE A 37 8.10 8.88 9.87
C PHE A 37 9.09 8.54 10.99
N ARG A 38 10.35 8.97 10.89
CA ARG A 38 11.34 8.80 11.97
C ARG A 38 10.90 9.51 13.24
N LYS A 39 10.46 10.77 13.15
CA LYS A 39 9.96 11.53 14.30
C LYS A 39 8.77 10.85 14.97
N GLN A 40 7.84 10.28 14.20
CA GLN A 40 6.69 9.55 14.76
C GLN A 40 7.13 8.32 15.58
N VAL A 41 8.06 7.54 15.06
CA VAL A 41 8.59 6.37 15.77
C VAL A 41 9.35 6.76 17.04
N HIS A 42 10.15 7.82 16.98
CA HIS A 42 10.86 8.33 18.16
C HIS A 42 9.90 8.81 19.24
N LYS A 43 8.79 9.47 18.86
CA LYS A 43 7.74 9.88 19.80
C LYS A 43 7.02 8.69 20.45
N ALA A 44 6.82 7.61 19.71
CA ALA A 44 6.14 6.40 20.20
C ALA A 44 7.01 5.50 21.10
N GLY A 45 8.23 5.92 21.46
CA GLY A 45 9.12 5.14 22.33
C GLY A 45 9.93 4.05 21.62
N GLY A 46 10.00 4.12 20.29
CA GLY A 46 10.75 3.16 19.46
C GLY A 46 9.89 2.42 18.43
N GLY A 47 10.55 1.71 17.52
CA GLY A 47 9.90 1.00 16.42
C GLY A 47 10.68 1.10 15.11
N SER A 48 10.10 0.57 14.03
CA SER A 48 10.68 0.65 12.69
C SER A 48 9.87 1.60 11.82
N TYR A 49 10.50 2.68 11.35
CA TYR A 49 9.88 3.62 10.42
C TYR A 49 9.47 2.92 9.10
N GLN A 50 10.16 1.85 8.72
CA GLN A 50 9.80 1.03 7.56
C GLN A 50 8.45 0.33 7.77
N THR A 51 8.15 -0.10 9.00
CA THR A 51 6.85 -0.70 9.32
C THR A 51 5.74 0.34 9.18
N LEU A 52 5.93 1.57 9.68
CA LEU A 52 4.92 2.63 9.53
C LEU A 52 4.68 3.00 8.07
N ILE A 53 5.75 3.11 7.28
CA ILE A 53 5.64 3.37 5.83
C ILE A 53 4.82 2.26 5.16
N ASN A 54 5.12 0.99 5.45
CA ASN A 54 4.36 -0.12 4.88
C ASN A 54 2.89 -0.14 5.32
N THR A 55 2.60 0.19 6.58
CA THR A 55 1.23 0.31 7.08
C THR A 55 0.48 1.43 6.36
N ALA A 56 1.12 2.59 6.17
CA ALA A 56 0.53 3.71 5.45
C ALA A 56 0.25 3.36 3.98
N LEU A 57 1.18 2.67 3.29
CA LEU A 57 0.99 2.21 1.92
C LEU A 57 -0.15 1.19 1.81
N ARG A 58 -0.29 0.29 2.79
CA ARG A 58 -1.40 -0.67 2.85
C ARG A 58 -2.75 0.03 3.03
N ALA A 59 -2.84 0.95 3.99
CA ALA A 59 -4.06 1.71 4.22
C ALA A 59 -4.45 2.55 2.99
N PHE A 60 -3.46 3.13 2.31
CA PHE A 60 -3.70 3.85 1.06
C PHE A 60 -4.27 2.92 -0.02
N ALA A 61 -3.68 1.74 -0.23
CA ALA A 61 -4.17 0.77 -1.20
C ALA A 61 -5.61 0.32 -0.90
N GLU A 62 -5.92 -0.01 0.36
CA GLU A 62 -7.26 -0.37 0.81
C GLU A 62 -8.27 0.77 0.57
N SER A 63 -7.87 2.03 0.87
CA SER A 63 -8.73 3.20 0.62
C SER A 63 -8.93 3.46 -0.88
N ALA A 64 -7.94 3.19 -1.72
CA ALA A 64 -8.05 3.37 -3.16
C ALA A 64 -9.02 2.35 -3.77
N GLU A 65 -9.01 1.11 -3.28
CA GLU A 65 -9.99 0.08 -3.64
C GLU A 65 -11.42 0.47 -3.23
N GLN A 66 -11.60 1.00 -2.01
CA GLN A 66 -12.90 1.48 -1.52
C GLN A 66 -13.43 2.66 -2.34
N ASN A 67 -12.58 3.65 -2.65
CA ASN A 67 -12.96 4.79 -3.48
C ASN A 67 -13.34 4.37 -4.91
N LEU A 68 -12.63 3.38 -5.47
CA LEU A 68 -12.96 2.81 -6.77
C LEU A 68 -14.30 2.07 -6.72
N GLU A 69 -14.53 1.26 -5.68
CA GLU A 69 -15.80 0.55 -5.50
C GLU A 69 -16.98 1.51 -5.36
N ASP A 70 -16.86 2.58 -4.57
CA ASP A 70 -17.91 3.60 -4.44
C ASP A 70 -18.16 4.35 -5.74
N THR A 71 -17.09 4.65 -6.49
CA THR A 71 -17.19 5.25 -7.82
C THR A 71 -17.91 4.31 -8.79
N LEU A 72 -17.56 3.02 -8.80
CA LEU A 72 -18.19 2.01 -9.63
C LEU A 72 -19.66 1.80 -9.26
N ARG A 73 -20.00 1.75 -7.96
CA ARG A 73 -21.39 1.67 -7.47
C ARG A 73 -22.22 2.87 -7.90
N ARG A 74 -21.63 4.08 -7.87
CA ARG A 74 -22.28 5.30 -8.39
C ARG A 74 -22.55 5.19 -9.88
N VAL A 75 -21.53 4.85 -10.68
CA VAL A 75 -21.66 4.72 -12.14
C VAL A 75 -22.66 3.62 -12.51
N LEU A 76 -22.61 2.47 -11.85
CA LEU A 76 -23.56 1.39 -12.09
C LEU A 76 -25.01 1.80 -11.75
N ARG A 77 -25.24 2.53 -10.64
CA ARG A 77 -26.56 3.03 -10.26
C ARG A 77 -27.08 4.11 -11.22
N GLU A 78 -26.19 4.90 -11.82
CA GLU A 78 -26.55 5.92 -12.82
C GLU A 78 -26.90 5.30 -14.18
N GLU A 79 -26.23 4.22 -14.59
CA GLU A 79 -26.41 3.60 -15.92
C GLU A 79 -27.42 2.44 -15.96
N LEU A 80 -27.65 1.70 -14.86
CA LEU A 80 -28.64 0.60 -14.79
C LEU A 80 -30.11 1.03 -15.09
N PRO A 81 -30.62 2.19 -14.62
CA PRO A 81 -31.98 2.64 -14.91
C PRO A 81 -32.23 2.93 -16.41
N ARG A 82 -31.17 3.20 -17.18
CA ARG A 82 -31.28 3.47 -18.63
C ARG A 82 -31.51 2.21 -19.46
N TYR A 83 -31.10 1.05 -18.95
CA TYR A 83 -31.29 -0.24 -19.61
C TYR A 83 -32.51 -1.03 -19.09
N GLY A 84 -33.03 -0.73 -17.90
CA GLY A 84 -34.11 -1.50 -17.25
C GLY A 84 -35.55 -1.20 -17.68
N SER A 85 -35.81 -0.18 -18.52
CA SER A 85 -37.18 0.28 -18.83
C SER A 85 -37.73 -0.18 -20.19
N ARG A 86 -37.04 -1.09 -20.91
CA ARG A 86 -37.52 -1.67 -22.18
C ARG A 86 -37.76 -3.17 -22.12
N ALA A 87 -38.67 -3.60 -21.24
CA ALA A 87 -39.43 -4.83 -21.47
C ALA A 87 -40.60 -4.86 -20.49
N LYS A 88 -41.79 -4.44 -20.94
CA LYS A 88 -43.11 -5.08 -20.77
C LYS A 88 -44.19 -4.14 -21.32
N THR A 89 -44.21 -3.96 -22.65
CA THR A 89 -45.38 -3.40 -23.33
C THR A 89 -45.79 -4.33 -24.45
N GLY A 90 -46.99 -4.91 -24.30
CA GLY A 90 -47.77 -5.43 -25.42
C GLY A 90 -47.58 -6.90 -25.74
N LEU A 91 -48.23 -7.78 -24.99
CA LEU A 91 -48.87 -8.95 -25.61
C LEU A 91 -50.22 -9.22 -24.95
N THR A 92 -51.16 -8.31 -25.20
CA THR A 92 -52.59 -8.62 -25.18
C THR A 92 -53.02 -8.73 -26.63
N ARG A 93 -53.29 -9.94 -27.12
CA ARG A 93 -54.28 -10.15 -28.16
C ARG A 93 -54.71 -11.62 -28.24
N ARG A 94 -56.00 -11.80 -27.93
CA ARG A 94 -56.97 -12.79 -28.39
C ARG A 94 -56.63 -14.27 -28.25
#